data_AF-A0A3N5ARG2-F1
#
_entry.id   AF-A0A3N5ARG2-F1
#
_cell.length_a   1.000
_cell.length_b   1.000
_cell.length_c   1.000
_cell.angle_alpha   90.00
_cell.angle_beta   90.00
_cell.angle_gamma   90.00
#
_symmetry.space_group_name_H-M   'P 1'
#
loop_
_entity.id
_entity.type
_entity.pdbx_description
1 polymer ?
#
loop_
_entity_poly.entity_id
_entity_poly.type
_entity_poly.pdbx_seq_one_letter_code
_entity_poly.pdbx_strand_id
1 'polypeptide(L)'
;MTFGEQPAYLRVAGDLRKKIVNGSLPPHTRLPSQARIREEYGVSDTVALEARKVLMAEGLVEGRSGSGTYVRERPVPRSVARSGFRPAGGATPFRQEQADGDGRGTWESNSAQAQASSCVAERLDIKPGDRVMCTRYVFREAGEAMMLSTSWEPLAVTGRTPVMLPEEGPLGGMGVVERMAAIDVIVDNVTEEVGARPGLAEELVTLGGVPGHVVLVIQRTFFASGRPVETADVVIPADRYRVAYHLPVK
;
A
#
# COMPACT_ATOMS: atom_id res chain seq x y z
N MET A 1 44.62 5.94 -2.98
CA MET A 1 43.46 5.36 -3.69
C MET A 1 42.39 6.44 -3.78
N THR A 2 42.20 7.02 -4.95
CA THR A 2 41.31 8.18 -5.18
C THR A 2 39.85 7.74 -5.24
N PHE A 3 39.14 7.84 -4.11
CA PHE A 3 37.68 7.80 -4.03
C PHE A 3 37.06 9.09 -4.59
N GLY A 4 37.23 9.35 -5.89
CA GLY A 4 36.94 10.68 -6.47
C GLY A 4 36.13 10.70 -7.77
N GLU A 5 35.96 9.58 -8.48
CA GLU A 5 35.16 9.56 -9.70
C GLU A 5 34.04 8.52 -9.61
N GLN A 6 32.81 8.96 -9.91
CA GLN A 6 31.66 8.07 -9.98
C GLN A 6 31.93 6.95 -11.02
N PRO A 7 31.69 5.67 -10.68
CA PRO A 7 31.90 4.55 -11.59
C PRO A 7 31.26 4.78 -12.96
N ALA A 8 31.96 4.40 -14.03
CA ALA A 8 31.53 4.70 -15.40
C ALA A 8 30.10 4.23 -15.72
N TYR A 9 29.72 3.04 -15.24
CA TYR A 9 28.37 2.49 -15.47
C TYR A 9 27.28 3.31 -14.77
N LEU A 10 27.56 3.89 -13.59
CA LEU A 10 26.63 4.78 -12.89
C LEU A 10 26.53 6.15 -13.57
N ARG A 11 27.60 6.64 -14.20
CA ARG A 11 27.54 7.87 -15.01
C ARG A 11 26.63 7.69 -16.23
N VAL A 12 26.81 6.58 -16.96
CA VAL A 12 25.97 6.22 -18.12
C VAL A 12 24.52 6.01 -17.70
N ALA A 13 24.27 5.22 -16.64
CA ALA A 13 22.92 5.03 -16.11
C ALA A 13 22.29 6.36 -15.65
N GLY A 14 23.08 7.24 -15.04
CA GLY A 14 22.65 8.57 -14.62
C GLY A 14 22.18 9.46 -15.77
N ASP A 15 22.90 9.49 -16.88
CA ASP A 15 22.50 10.27 -18.06
C ASP A 15 21.24 9.69 -18.72
N LEU A 16 21.20 8.38 -18.93
CA LEU A 16 20.01 7.70 -19.46
C LEU A 16 18.79 7.89 -18.57
N ARG A 17 18.96 7.86 -17.23
CA ARG A 17 17.90 8.16 -16.26
C ARG A 17 17.38 9.59 -16.44
N LYS A 18 18.26 10.58 -16.61
CA LYS A 18 17.84 11.97 -16.87
C LYS A 18 17.03 12.06 -18.17
N LYS A 19 17.49 11.42 -19.24
CA LYS A 19 16.77 11.34 -20.53
C LYS A 19 15.39 10.69 -20.39
N ILE A 20 15.22 9.69 -19.52
CA ILE A 20 13.92 9.10 -19.21
C ILE A 20 13.04 10.09 -18.43
N VAL A 21 13.55 10.65 -17.34
CA VAL A 21 12.79 11.52 -16.43
C VAL A 21 12.34 12.82 -17.11
N ASN A 22 13.16 13.39 -17.99
CA ASN A 22 12.83 14.62 -18.73
C ASN A 22 12.02 14.37 -20.02
N GLY A 23 11.69 13.11 -20.33
CA GLY A 23 10.89 12.75 -21.50
C GLY A 23 11.63 12.64 -22.83
N SER A 24 12.96 12.83 -22.88
CA SER A 24 13.76 12.60 -24.10
C SER A 24 13.70 11.13 -24.56
N LEU A 25 13.52 10.21 -23.61
CA LEU A 25 13.20 8.80 -23.84
C LEU A 25 11.82 8.53 -23.23
N PRO A 26 10.73 8.75 -23.99
CA PRO A 26 9.38 8.61 -23.45
C PRO A 26 9.03 7.13 -23.18
N PRO A 27 8.01 6.86 -22.35
CA PRO A 27 7.50 5.51 -22.13
C PRO A 27 7.28 4.73 -23.43
N HIS A 28 7.44 3.41 -23.37
CA HIS A 28 7.37 2.48 -24.52
C HIS A 28 8.41 2.68 -25.62
N THR A 29 9.33 3.64 -25.46
CA THR A 29 10.47 3.80 -26.37
C THR A 29 11.54 2.77 -26.06
N ARG A 30 12.20 2.27 -27.11
CA ARG A 30 13.32 1.35 -26.96
C ARG A 30 14.52 2.08 -26.37
N LEU A 31 15.08 1.56 -25.28
CA LEU A 31 16.34 2.04 -24.72
C LEU A 31 17.47 1.81 -25.73
N PRO A 32 18.49 2.71 -25.81
CA PRO A 32 19.66 2.48 -26.64
C PRO A 32 20.26 1.08 -26.45
N SER A 33 20.62 0.44 -27.57
CA SER A 33 21.24 -0.89 -27.54
C SER A 33 22.61 -0.85 -26.85
N GLN A 34 23.13 -2.00 -26.40
CA GLN A 34 24.47 -2.05 -25.80
C GLN A 34 25.54 -1.50 -26.75
N ALA A 35 25.46 -1.87 -28.03
CA ALA A 35 26.35 -1.34 -29.06
C ALA A 35 26.26 0.19 -29.17
N ARG A 36 25.03 0.75 -29.13
CA ARG A 36 24.82 2.20 -29.20
C ARG A 36 25.36 2.92 -27.96
N ILE A 37 25.15 2.35 -26.77
CA ILE A 37 25.68 2.90 -25.51
C ILE A 37 27.22 2.90 -25.52
N ARG A 38 27.85 1.83 -26.01
CA ARG A 38 29.31 1.79 -26.15
C ARG A 38 29.83 2.89 -27.06
N GLU A 39 29.19 3.06 -28.21
CA GLU A 39 29.56 4.07 -29.21
C GLU A 39 29.34 5.50 -28.69
N GLU A 40 28.16 5.79 -28.12
CA GLU A 40 27.78 7.14 -27.67
C GLU A 40 28.59 7.61 -26.45
N TYR A 41 28.89 6.72 -25.52
CA TYR A 41 29.57 7.07 -24.25
C TYR A 41 31.05 6.68 -24.22
N GLY A 42 31.57 6.02 -25.26
CA GLY A 42 32.98 5.57 -25.32
C GLY A 42 33.34 4.57 -24.22
N VAL A 43 32.41 3.69 -23.87
CA VAL A 43 32.56 2.74 -22.75
C VAL A 43 32.72 1.29 -23.21
N SER A 44 33.23 0.43 -22.34
CA SER A 44 33.31 -1.01 -22.60
C SER A 44 31.91 -1.67 -22.63
N ASP A 45 31.86 -2.86 -23.22
CA ASP A 45 30.63 -3.67 -23.29
C ASP A 45 30.06 -4.00 -21.91
N THR A 46 30.93 -4.36 -20.97
CA THR A 46 30.57 -4.60 -19.57
C THR A 46 29.96 -3.35 -18.93
N VAL A 47 30.52 -2.16 -19.16
CA VAL A 47 29.99 -0.91 -18.59
C VAL A 47 28.61 -0.60 -19.17
N ALA A 48 28.39 -0.80 -20.47
CA ALA A 48 27.10 -0.61 -21.11
C ALA A 48 26.04 -1.62 -20.60
N LEU A 49 26.43 -2.88 -20.41
CA LEU A 49 25.58 -3.91 -19.82
C LEU A 49 25.17 -3.56 -18.38
N GLU A 50 26.13 -3.20 -17.53
CA GLU A 50 25.88 -2.86 -16.12
C GLU A 50 25.02 -1.59 -15.99
N ALA A 51 25.23 -0.58 -16.84
CA ALA A 51 24.37 0.61 -16.86
C ALA A 51 22.90 0.25 -17.15
N ARG A 52 22.65 -0.67 -18.09
CA ARG A 52 21.29 -1.16 -18.37
C ARG A 52 20.71 -1.97 -17.22
N LYS A 53 21.52 -2.81 -16.57
CA LYS A 53 21.09 -3.57 -15.38
C LYS A 53 20.68 -2.64 -14.24
N VAL A 54 21.40 -1.53 -14.03
CA VAL A 54 21.02 -0.51 -13.04
C VAL A 54 19.63 0.05 -13.35
N LEU A 55 19.38 0.47 -14.59
CA LEU A 55 18.06 1.01 -14.97
C LEU A 55 16.93 -0.02 -14.85
N MET A 56 17.22 -1.31 -15.11
CA MET A 56 16.27 -2.40 -14.89
C MET A 56 15.98 -2.62 -13.41
N ALA A 57 17.02 -2.62 -12.56
CA ALA A 57 16.89 -2.78 -11.12
C ALA A 57 16.14 -1.59 -10.48
N GLU A 58 16.29 -0.39 -11.02
CA GLU A 58 15.53 0.80 -10.64
C GLU A 58 14.08 0.80 -11.18
N GLY A 59 13.71 -0.21 -11.99
CA GLY A 59 12.37 -0.33 -12.55
C GLY A 59 12.01 0.76 -13.56
N LEU A 60 13.00 1.42 -14.17
CA LEU A 60 12.82 2.45 -15.20
C LEU A 60 12.64 1.85 -16.59
N VAL A 61 13.17 0.65 -16.80
CA VAL A 61 13.12 -0.05 -18.08
C VAL A 61 12.77 -1.53 -17.87
N GLU A 62 12.16 -2.14 -18.87
CA GLU A 62 11.78 -3.56 -18.88
C GLU A 62 12.38 -4.27 -20.09
N GLY A 63 12.73 -5.55 -19.94
CA GLY A 63 13.13 -6.41 -21.05
C GLY A 63 11.91 -7.03 -21.71
N ARG A 64 11.82 -6.94 -23.04
CA ARG A 64 10.85 -7.68 -23.86
C ARG A 64 11.59 -8.75 -24.65
N SER A 65 11.26 -10.02 -24.41
CA SER A 65 11.90 -11.18 -25.06
C SER A 65 11.94 -11.02 -26.58
N GLY A 66 13.12 -11.15 -27.18
CA GLY A 66 13.34 -10.98 -28.63
C GLY A 66 13.24 -9.56 -29.17
N SER A 67 12.82 -8.57 -28.36
CA SER A 67 12.52 -7.21 -28.81
C SER A 67 13.43 -6.14 -28.20
N GLY A 68 14.09 -6.43 -27.07
CA GLY A 68 15.10 -5.56 -26.45
C GLY A 68 14.62 -4.96 -25.14
N THR A 69 15.12 -3.79 -24.77
CA THR A 69 14.75 -3.10 -23.51
C THR A 69 13.99 -1.83 -23.82
N TYR A 70 12.92 -1.58 -23.07
CA TYR A 70 11.98 -0.49 -23.29
C TYR A 70 11.78 0.32 -22.01
N VAL A 71 11.57 1.63 -22.14
CA VAL A 71 11.23 2.51 -21.02
C VAL A 71 9.85 2.15 -20.50
N ARG A 72 9.74 1.92 -19.19
CA ARG A 72 8.46 1.58 -18.55
C ARG A 72 7.59 2.82 -18.46
N GLU A 73 6.30 2.65 -18.73
CA GLU A 73 5.29 3.62 -18.33
C GLU A 73 5.05 3.49 -16.84
N ARG A 74 5.21 4.60 -16.11
CA ARG A 74 4.93 4.66 -14.67
C ARG A 74 3.67 5.50 -14.49
N PRO A 75 2.56 4.90 -14.04
CA PRO A 75 1.36 5.68 -13.74
C PRO A 75 1.68 6.71 -12.65
N VAL A 76 1.05 7.88 -12.73
CA VAL A 76 1.11 8.87 -11.65
C VAL A 76 0.44 8.26 -10.42
N PRO A 77 1.14 8.09 -9.28
CA PRO A 77 0.55 7.44 -8.13
C PRO A 77 -0.64 8.24 -7.58
N ARG A 78 -1.76 7.57 -7.37
CA ARG A 78 -2.91 8.12 -6.64
C ARG A 78 -2.62 8.14 -5.15
N SER A 79 -3.26 9.04 -4.40
CA SER A 79 -3.02 9.17 -2.96
C SER A 79 -4.12 8.44 -2.17
N VAL A 80 -3.70 7.63 -1.19
CA VAL A 80 -4.58 7.14 -0.13
C VAL A 80 -4.40 8.06 1.08
N ALA A 81 -5.35 8.97 1.27
CA ALA A 81 -5.35 9.96 2.34
C ALA A 81 -5.76 9.32 3.67
N ARG A 82 -4.90 9.45 4.68
CA ARG A 82 -5.12 8.94 6.03
C ARG A 82 -5.53 10.06 6.97
N SER A 83 -6.53 9.79 7.81
CA SER A 83 -7.05 10.76 8.76
C SER A 83 -7.68 10.04 9.96
N GLY A 84 -7.48 10.58 11.16
CA GLY A 84 -8.22 10.17 12.36
C GLY A 84 -9.53 10.94 12.57
N PHE A 85 -9.81 11.95 11.74
CA PHE A 85 -11.03 12.76 11.85
C PHE A 85 -12.21 12.11 11.14
N ARG A 86 -13.43 12.37 11.66
CA ARG A 86 -14.66 11.91 11.02
C ARG A 86 -14.82 12.53 9.62
N PRO A 87 -15.22 11.74 8.60
CA PRO A 87 -15.43 12.25 7.25
C PRO A 87 -16.69 13.13 7.17
N ALA A 88 -16.63 14.20 6.39
CA ALA A 88 -17.72 15.19 6.26
C ALA A 88 -18.99 14.67 5.55
N GLY A 89 -18.93 13.51 4.88
CA GLY A 89 -20.04 12.96 4.09
C GLY A 89 -20.70 11.70 4.66
N GLY A 90 -20.39 11.30 5.89
CA GLY A 90 -20.81 10.02 6.49
C GLY A 90 -19.67 8.99 6.54
N ALA A 91 -19.64 8.21 7.62
CA ALA A 91 -18.60 7.22 7.88
C ALA A 91 -18.92 5.88 7.22
N THR A 92 -17.91 5.29 6.60
CA THR A 92 -17.94 3.92 6.05
C THR A 92 -16.56 3.29 6.20
N PRO A 93 -16.42 1.96 6.13
CA PRO A 93 -15.12 1.30 6.09
C PRO A 93 -14.22 1.86 4.97
N PHE A 94 -14.77 2.12 3.78
CA PHE A 94 -13.98 2.72 2.70
C PHE A 94 -13.46 4.11 3.08
N ARG A 95 -14.30 4.99 3.62
CA ARG A 95 -13.90 6.36 3.98
C ARG A 95 -13.01 6.44 5.21
N GLN A 96 -13.07 5.44 6.09
CA GLN A 96 -12.12 5.28 7.17
C GLN A 96 -10.71 5.04 6.63
N GLU A 97 -10.59 4.29 5.53
CA GLU A 97 -9.30 3.98 4.93
C GLU A 97 -8.85 4.97 3.85
N GLN A 98 -9.79 5.69 3.23
CA GLN A 98 -9.55 6.72 2.23
C GLN A 98 -10.35 7.98 2.57
N ALA A 99 -9.67 8.93 3.20
CA ALA A 99 -10.30 10.17 3.70
C ALA A 99 -10.62 11.19 2.60
N ASP A 100 -10.07 11.02 1.40
CA ASP A 100 -10.30 11.96 0.30
C ASP A 100 -11.74 11.89 -0.21
N GLY A 101 -12.38 13.07 -0.33
CA GLY A 101 -13.83 13.22 -0.43
C GLY A 101 -14.43 12.94 -1.81
N ASP A 102 -13.59 12.89 -2.84
CA ASP A 102 -14.05 12.77 -4.24
C ASP A 102 -14.26 11.31 -4.70
N GLY A 103 -13.67 10.34 -4.00
CA GLY A 103 -13.74 8.92 -4.34
C GLY A 103 -15.05 8.25 -3.92
N ARG A 104 -15.87 7.81 -4.89
CA ARG A 104 -17.00 6.91 -4.63
C ARG A 104 -16.52 5.46 -4.55
N GLY A 105 -16.06 5.06 -3.37
CA GLY A 105 -15.64 3.69 -3.12
C GLY A 105 -16.78 2.74 -2.75
N THR A 106 -16.62 1.47 -3.11
CA THR A 106 -17.46 0.37 -2.64
C THR A 106 -16.59 -0.68 -1.93
N TRP A 107 -17.22 -1.58 -1.19
CA TRP A 107 -16.52 -2.67 -0.52
C TRP A 107 -17.31 -3.96 -0.55
N GLU A 108 -16.57 -5.05 -0.56
CA GLU A 108 -17.06 -6.40 -0.26
C GLU A 108 -16.36 -6.86 1.01
N SER A 109 -17.05 -7.62 1.85
CA SER A 109 -16.52 -8.04 3.14
C SER A 109 -16.91 -9.47 3.51
N ASN A 110 -16.09 -10.08 4.37
CA ASN A 110 -16.39 -11.36 5.00
C ASN A 110 -15.93 -11.33 6.46
N SER A 111 -16.87 -11.54 7.39
CA SER A 111 -16.62 -11.54 8.83
C SER A 111 -16.71 -12.94 9.41
N ALA A 112 -15.73 -13.33 10.21
CA ALA A 112 -15.74 -14.58 10.93
C ALA A 112 -15.03 -14.44 12.28
N GLN A 113 -15.50 -15.18 13.29
CA GLN A 113 -14.78 -15.26 14.57
C GLN A 113 -13.52 -16.10 14.39
N ALA A 114 -12.42 -15.67 15.02
CA ALA A 114 -11.14 -16.36 15.01
C ALA A 114 -10.51 -16.34 16.41
N GLN A 115 -9.45 -17.12 16.59
CA GLN A 115 -8.53 -16.99 17.73
C GLN A 115 -7.41 -16.03 17.34
N ALA A 116 -7.06 -15.10 18.23
CA ALA A 116 -5.97 -14.16 18.00
C ALA A 116 -4.63 -14.92 17.91
N SER A 117 -3.90 -14.73 16.82
CA SER A 117 -2.50 -15.13 16.73
C SER A 117 -1.66 -14.31 17.71
N SER A 118 -0.41 -14.72 17.97
CA SER A 118 0.46 -13.99 18.90
C SER A 118 0.66 -12.52 18.49
N CYS A 119 0.82 -12.23 17.19
CA CYS A 119 1.00 -10.86 16.70
C CYS A 119 -0.28 -10.01 16.81
N VAL A 120 -1.45 -10.58 16.52
CA VAL A 120 -2.74 -9.88 16.67
C VAL A 120 -3.04 -9.65 18.16
N ALA A 121 -2.75 -10.63 19.00
CA ALA A 121 -2.96 -10.54 20.44
C ALA A 121 -2.07 -9.45 21.08
N GLU A 122 -0.81 -9.36 20.67
CA GLU A 122 0.11 -8.31 21.09
C GLU A 122 -0.40 -6.91 20.70
N ARG A 123 -0.84 -6.72 19.45
CA ARG A 123 -1.38 -5.45 18.96
C ARG A 123 -2.67 -5.02 19.66
N LEU A 124 -3.48 -6.00 20.06
CA LEU A 124 -4.76 -5.77 20.75
C LEU A 124 -4.62 -5.73 22.28
N ASP A 125 -3.43 -5.96 22.83
CA ASP A 125 -3.19 -6.12 24.27
C ASP A 125 -4.13 -7.16 24.93
N ILE A 126 -4.24 -8.32 24.29
CA ILE A 126 -5.02 -9.48 24.76
C ILE A 126 -4.15 -10.74 24.80
N LYS A 127 -4.67 -11.86 25.31
CA LYS A 127 -3.92 -13.11 25.34
C LYS A 127 -3.95 -13.80 23.97
N PRO A 128 -2.84 -14.41 23.51
CA PRO A 128 -2.87 -15.29 22.36
C PRO A 128 -3.95 -16.38 22.55
N GLY A 129 -4.76 -16.60 21.51
CA GLY A 129 -5.90 -17.50 21.56
C GLY A 129 -7.24 -16.86 21.97
N ASP A 130 -7.24 -15.65 22.55
CA ASP A 130 -8.48 -14.92 22.84
C ASP A 130 -9.29 -14.69 21.55
N ARG A 131 -10.62 -14.67 21.68
CA ARG A 131 -11.51 -14.58 20.52
C ARG A 131 -11.59 -13.17 19.97
N VAL A 132 -11.48 -13.07 18.66
CA VAL A 132 -11.62 -11.82 17.89
C VAL A 132 -12.66 -12.00 16.79
N MET A 133 -13.33 -10.91 16.42
CA MET A 133 -13.99 -10.81 15.12
C MET A 133 -12.94 -10.44 14.08
N CYS A 134 -12.79 -11.26 13.04
CA CYS A 134 -11.89 -11.01 11.91
C CYS A 134 -12.73 -10.69 10.68
N THR A 135 -12.56 -9.48 10.14
CA THR A 135 -13.26 -9.05 8.93
C THR A 135 -12.28 -8.69 7.83
N ARG A 136 -12.41 -9.34 6.68
CA ARG A 136 -11.63 -9.05 5.48
C ARG A 136 -12.43 -8.17 4.54
N TYR A 137 -11.78 -7.20 3.94
CA TYR A 137 -12.36 -6.23 3.03
C TYR A 137 -11.62 -6.21 1.70
N VAL A 138 -12.37 -6.07 0.61
CA VAL A 138 -11.88 -5.66 -0.70
C VAL A 138 -12.52 -4.33 -1.03
N PHE A 139 -11.71 -3.28 -1.12
CA PHE A 139 -12.16 -1.93 -1.45
C PHE A 139 -11.94 -1.66 -2.93
N ARG A 140 -12.98 -1.12 -3.57
CA ARG A 140 -12.98 -0.78 -4.98
C ARG A 140 -13.24 0.70 -5.19
N GLU A 141 -12.55 1.29 -6.14
CA GLU A 141 -12.83 2.64 -6.64
C GLU A 141 -13.11 2.54 -8.14
N ALA A 142 -14.26 3.06 -8.59
CA ALA A 142 -14.72 2.91 -9.97
C ALA A 142 -14.72 1.44 -10.49
N GLY A 143 -14.97 0.48 -9.59
CA GLY A 143 -14.99 -0.97 -9.88
C GLY A 143 -13.63 -1.68 -9.79
N GLU A 144 -12.53 -0.93 -9.78
CA GLU A 144 -11.18 -1.50 -9.66
C GLU A 144 -10.81 -1.76 -8.20
N ALA A 145 -10.35 -2.98 -7.90
CA ALA A 145 -9.80 -3.30 -6.59
C ALA A 145 -8.50 -2.51 -6.36
N MET A 146 -8.51 -1.73 -5.28
CA MET A 146 -7.42 -0.80 -5.00
C MET A 146 -6.80 -0.96 -3.62
N MET A 147 -7.50 -1.61 -2.71
CA MET A 147 -7.06 -1.80 -1.33
C MET A 147 -7.70 -3.04 -0.73
N LEU A 148 -6.93 -3.75 0.09
CA LEU A 148 -7.42 -4.84 0.93
C LEU A 148 -7.28 -4.41 2.38
N SER A 149 -8.12 -4.94 3.26
CA SER A 149 -7.90 -4.81 4.70
C SER A 149 -8.29 -6.09 5.41
N THR A 150 -7.51 -6.49 6.40
CA THR A 150 -7.96 -7.47 7.40
C THR A 150 -7.99 -6.78 8.75
N SER A 151 -9.17 -6.69 9.34
CA SER A 151 -9.44 -6.05 10.63
C SER A 151 -9.74 -7.09 11.69
N TRP A 152 -9.24 -6.86 12.89
CA TRP A 152 -9.48 -7.69 14.07
C TRP A 152 -9.99 -6.84 15.23
N GLU A 153 -11.14 -7.22 15.78
CA GLU A 153 -11.74 -6.58 16.95
C GLU A 153 -11.87 -7.62 18.09
N PRO A 154 -11.43 -7.31 19.32
CA PRO A 154 -11.55 -8.23 20.44
C PRO A 154 -13.02 -8.42 20.81
N LEU A 155 -13.47 -9.68 20.90
CA LEU A 155 -14.85 -9.98 21.34
C LEU A 155 -15.10 -9.60 22.81
N ALA A 156 -14.05 -9.31 23.58
CA ALA A 156 -14.15 -8.71 24.90
C ALA A 156 -14.69 -7.26 24.86
N VAL A 157 -14.66 -6.59 23.69
CA VAL A 157 -15.21 -5.25 23.48
C VAL A 157 -16.54 -5.34 22.72
N THR A 158 -16.57 -6.04 21.59
CA THR A 158 -17.74 -6.02 20.69
C THR A 158 -18.69 -7.22 20.86
N GLY A 159 -18.27 -8.26 21.59
CA GLY A 159 -19.04 -9.49 21.74
C GLY A 159 -20.39 -9.24 22.41
N ARG A 160 -21.46 -9.86 21.87
CA ARG A 160 -22.84 -9.73 22.35
C ARG A 160 -23.39 -8.30 22.34
N THR A 161 -22.77 -7.42 21.55
CA THR A 161 -23.27 -6.06 21.31
C THR A 161 -23.93 -5.97 19.92
N PRO A 162 -24.75 -4.94 19.65
CA PRO A 162 -25.34 -4.71 18.33
C PRO A 162 -24.30 -4.49 17.22
N VAL A 163 -23.07 -4.18 17.57
CA VAL A 163 -21.98 -3.92 16.61
C VAL A 163 -21.03 -5.10 16.47
N MET A 164 -21.30 -6.27 17.06
CA MET A 164 -20.39 -7.43 16.99
C MET A 164 -19.96 -7.80 15.56
N LEU A 165 -20.86 -7.64 14.59
CA LEU A 165 -20.60 -7.88 13.17
C LEU A 165 -20.44 -6.53 12.47
N PRO A 166 -19.25 -6.19 11.93
CA PRO A 166 -18.97 -4.85 11.40
C PRO A 166 -19.90 -4.35 10.29
N GLU A 167 -20.45 -5.27 9.52
CA GLU A 167 -21.21 -4.99 8.29
C GLU A 167 -22.69 -5.36 8.42
N GLU A 168 -23.16 -5.65 9.63
CA GLU A 168 -24.56 -6.01 9.90
C GLU A 168 -25.19 -5.09 10.97
N GLY A 169 -26.52 -5.14 11.06
CA GLY A 169 -27.29 -4.39 12.04
C GLY A 169 -27.44 -2.90 11.69
N PRO A 170 -27.97 -2.09 12.62
CA PRO A 170 -28.33 -0.68 12.37
C PRO A 170 -27.13 0.23 12.10
N LEU A 171 -25.91 -0.20 12.44
CA LEU A 171 -24.65 0.53 12.24
C LEU A 171 -23.68 -0.23 11.32
N GLY A 172 -24.17 -1.25 10.63
CA GLY A 172 -23.39 -2.01 9.67
C GLY A 172 -22.83 -1.08 8.59
N GLY A 173 -21.54 -1.21 8.29
CA GLY A 173 -20.91 -0.42 7.24
C GLY A 173 -20.68 1.05 7.61
N MET A 174 -20.71 1.42 8.90
CA MET A 174 -20.37 2.76 9.37
C MET A 174 -18.90 2.94 9.82
N GLY A 175 -18.09 1.89 9.72
CA GLY A 175 -16.69 1.90 10.17
C GLY A 175 -16.54 1.71 11.68
N VAL A 176 -15.29 1.67 12.15
CA VAL A 176 -14.94 1.30 13.54
C VAL A 176 -15.36 2.39 14.52
N VAL A 177 -14.99 3.64 14.25
CA VAL A 177 -15.19 4.76 15.20
C VAL A 177 -16.67 4.95 15.55
N GLU A 178 -17.57 4.91 14.57
CA GLU A 178 -19.00 5.07 14.82
C GLU A 178 -19.61 3.85 15.53
N ARG A 179 -19.19 2.64 15.15
CA ARG A 179 -19.64 1.41 15.79
C ARG A 179 -19.21 1.33 17.26
N MET A 180 -17.96 1.69 17.56
CA MET A 180 -17.46 1.72 18.93
C MET A 180 -18.20 2.78 19.75
N ALA A 181 -18.45 3.96 19.19
CA ALA A 181 -19.18 5.03 19.88
C ALA A 181 -20.60 4.59 20.30
N ALA A 182 -21.27 3.75 19.51
CA ALA A 182 -22.61 3.26 19.81
C ALA A 182 -22.70 2.24 20.95
N ILE A 183 -21.55 1.74 21.42
CA ILE A 183 -21.44 0.89 22.60
C ILE A 183 -20.66 1.59 23.72
N ASP A 184 -20.69 2.93 23.72
CA ASP A 184 -20.03 3.80 24.70
C ASP A 184 -18.49 3.69 24.73
N VAL A 185 -17.87 3.21 23.65
CA VAL A 185 -16.42 3.13 23.48
C VAL A 185 -15.96 4.27 22.58
N ILE A 186 -15.37 5.30 23.18
CA ILE A 186 -14.92 6.49 22.46
C ILE A 186 -13.49 6.30 21.97
N VAL A 187 -13.33 6.07 20.67
CA VAL A 187 -12.01 6.06 20.02
C VAL A 187 -11.42 7.46 20.03
N ASP A 188 -10.22 7.60 20.61
CA ASP A 188 -9.54 8.89 20.80
C ASP A 188 -8.18 8.97 20.11
N ASN A 189 -7.55 7.84 19.81
CA ASN A 189 -6.25 7.77 19.16
C ASN A 189 -6.19 6.67 18.10
N VAL A 190 -5.30 6.85 17.14
CA VAL A 190 -4.96 5.86 16.13
C VAL A 190 -3.45 5.87 15.91
N THR A 191 -2.85 4.69 15.82
CA THR A 191 -1.47 4.53 15.37
C THR A 191 -1.46 3.85 14.02
N GLU A 192 -0.63 4.34 13.10
CA GLU A 192 -0.41 3.73 11.79
C GLU A 192 1.08 3.58 11.54
N GLU A 193 1.51 2.35 11.25
CA GLU A 193 2.87 2.04 10.83
C GLU A 193 2.84 1.62 9.36
N VAL A 194 3.54 2.36 8.50
CA VAL A 194 3.59 2.09 7.06
C VAL A 194 4.85 1.32 6.70
N GLY A 195 4.68 0.06 6.32
CA GLY A 195 5.72 -0.82 5.79
C GLY A 195 5.55 -1.09 4.29
N ALA A 196 6.52 -1.82 3.73
CA ALA A 196 6.47 -2.33 2.37
C ALA A 196 6.99 -3.76 2.32
N ARG A 197 6.36 -4.61 1.52
CA ARG A 197 6.80 -5.99 1.27
C ARG A 197 6.31 -6.47 -0.09
N PRO A 198 6.85 -7.58 -0.64
CA PRO A 198 6.19 -8.29 -1.72
C PRO A 198 4.75 -8.65 -1.32
N GLY A 199 3.81 -8.46 -2.25
CA GLY A 199 2.44 -8.89 -2.07
C GLY A 199 2.35 -10.41 -2.02
N LEU A 200 1.46 -10.92 -1.17
CA LEU A 200 1.10 -12.32 -1.15
C LEU A 200 0.37 -12.68 -2.45
N ALA A 201 0.42 -13.96 -2.85
CA ALA A 201 -0.20 -14.39 -4.10
C ALA A 201 -1.70 -14.04 -4.17
N GLU A 202 -2.44 -14.27 -3.08
CA GLU A 202 -3.87 -13.91 -2.98
C GLU A 202 -4.11 -12.41 -3.09
N GLU A 203 -3.29 -11.59 -2.42
CA GLU A 203 -3.39 -10.13 -2.46
C GLU A 203 -3.20 -9.61 -3.89
N LEU A 204 -2.16 -10.11 -4.57
CA LEU A 204 -1.80 -9.68 -5.91
C LEU A 204 -2.84 -10.13 -6.94
N VAL A 205 -3.40 -11.33 -6.81
CA VAL A 205 -4.50 -11.78 -7.68
C VAL A 205 -5.71 -10.87 -7.53
N THR A 206 -6.12 -10.53 -6.30
CA THR A 206 -7.26 -9.64 -6.07
C THR A 206 -6.99 -8.21 -6.54
N LEU A 207 -5.77 -7.69 -6.32
CA LEU A 207 -5.39 -6.33 -6.69
C LEU A 207 -4.99 -6.18 -8.17
N GLY A 208 -4.95 -7.26 -8.94
CA GLY A 208 -4.50 -7.23 -10.35
C GLY A 208 -2.99 -6.97 -10.51
N GLY A 209 -2.18 -7.37 -9.53
CA GLY A 209 -0.72 -7.34 -9.60
C GLY A 209 -0.12 -8.64 -10.15
N VAL A 210 1.20 -8.66 -10.35
CA VAL A 210 1.96 -9.86 -10.74
C VAL A 210 2.91 -10.29 -9.63
N PRO A 211 3.32 -11.58 -9.55
CA PRO A 211 4.21 -12.06 -8.52
C PRO A 211 5.46 -11.18 -8.35
N GLY A 212 5.78 -10.83 -7.11
CA GLY A 212 6.90 -9.94 -6.78
C GLY A 212 6.57 -8.45 -6.80
N HIS A 213 5.37 -8.04 -7.23
CA HIS A 213 4.91 -6.66 -7.01
C HIS A 213 4.91 -6.32 -5.52
N VAL A 214 5.37 -5.12 -5.22
CA VAL A 214 5.44 -4.59 -3.86
C VAL A 214 4.10 -3.97 -3.48
N VAL A 215 3.68 -4.22 -2.25
CA VAL A 215 2.54 -3.57 -1.62
C VAL A 215 3.02 -2.72 -0.45
N LEU A 216 2.35 -1.60 -0.21
CA LEU A 216 2.43 -0.90 1.06
C LEU A 216 1.45 -1.57 2.02
N VAL A 217 1.89 -1.75 3.27
CA VAL A 217 1.07 -2.34 4.34
C VAL A 217 1.02 -1.35 5.48
N ILE A 218 -0.18 -0.88 5.82
CA ILE A 218 -0.43 -0.02 6.97
C ILE A 218 -0.93 -0.91 8.09
N GLN A 219 -0.12 -1.08 9.13
CA GLN A 219 -0.56 -1.65 10.38
C GLN A 219 -1.24 -0.54 11.19
N ARG A 220 -2.57 -0.58 11.26
CA ARG A 220 -3.40 0.41 11.97
C ARG A 220 -3.92 -0.17 13.27
N THR A 221 -3.90 0.61 14.34
CA THR A 221 -4.58 0.25 15.60
C THR A 221 -5.34 1.44 16.16
N PHE A 222 -6.63 1.27 16.42
CA PHE A 222 -7.48 2.25 17.09
C PHE A 222 -7.48 2.03 18.60
N PHE A 223 -7.46 3.13 19.35
CA PHE A 223 -7.45 3.12 20.81
C PHE A 223 -8.61 3.92 21.37
N ALA A 224 -9.14 3.44 22.49
CA ALA A 224 -10.09 4.16 23.33
C ALA A 224 -9.56 4.18 24.76
N SER A 225 -9.28 5.37 25.30
CA SER A 225 -8.73 5.56 26.64
C SER A 225 -7.46 4.72 26.90
N GLY A 226 -6.58 4.64 25.89
CA GLY A 226 -5.33 3.87 25.93
C GLY A 226 -5.46 2.36 25.67
N ARG A 227 -6.67 1.82 25.56
CA ARG A 227 -6.91 0.40 25.23
C ARG A 227 -7.08 0.21 23.72
N PRO A 228 -6.41 -0.78 23.09
CA PRO A 228 -6.70 -1.16 21.70
C PRO A 228 -8.13 -1.71 21.54
N VAL A 229 -8.87 -1.20 20.56
CA VAL A 229 -10.25 -1.65 20.27
C VAL A 229 -10.40 -2.27 18.90
N GLU A 230 -9.47 -2.00 17.99
CA GLU A 230 -9.37 -2.62 16.68
C GLU A 230 -7.92 -2.54 16.21
N THR A 231 -7.47 -3.55 15.47
CA THR A 231 -6.23 -3.47 14.71
C THR A 231 -6.45 -4.03 13.32
N ALA A 232 -5.78 -3.49 12.31
CA ALA A 232 -5.92 -3.93 10.92
C ALA A 232 -4.60 -3.88 10.14
N ASP A 233 -4.51 -4.75 9.13
CA ASP A 233 -3.52 -4.66 8.07
C ASP A 233 -4.20 -4.18 6.80
N VAL A 234 -3.85 -2.97 6.37
CA VAL A 234 -4.38 -2.34 5.16
C VAL A 234 -3.33 -2.42 4.06
N VAL A 235 -3.67 -3.02 2.92
CA VAL A 235 -2.73 -3.37 1.87
C VAL A 235 -3.09 -2.65 0.58
N ILE A 236 -2.14 -1.89 0.02
CA ILE A 236 -2.32 -1.16 -1.24
C ILE A 236 -1.14 -1.39 -2.21
N PRO A 237 -1.39 -1.45 -3.54
CA PRO A 237 -0.33 -1.59 -4.55
C PRO A 237 0.63 -0.39 -4.57
N ALA A 238 1.92 -0.62 -4.32
CA ALA A 238 2.93 0.45 -4.22
C ALA A 238 3.28 1.10 -5.58
N ASP A 239 2.99 0.42 -6.68
CA ASP A 239 3.21 0.91 -8.04
C ASP A 239 2.14 1.92 -8.49
N ARG A 240 0.95 1.88 -7.88
CA ARG A 240 -0.20 2.74 -8.23
C ARG A 240 -0.57 3.74 -7.16
N TYR A 241 -0.18 3.52 -5.90
CA TYR A 241 -0.61 4.33 -4.76
C TYR A 241 0.52 4.76 -3.84
N ARG A 242 0.29 5.87 -3.15
CA ARG A 242 1.09 6.36 -2.02
C ARG A 242 0.18 6.61 -0.82
N VAL A 243 0.70 6.43 0.39
CA VAL A 243 0.00 6.80 1.63
C VAL A 243 0.30 8.27 1.94
N ALA A 244 -0.74 9.06 2.19
CA ALA A 244 -0.64 10.50 2.43
C ALA A 244 -1.14 10.86 3.84
N TYR A 245 -0.31 11.59 4.58
CA TYR A 245 -0.64 12.15 5.90
C TYR A 245 -0.61 13.67 5.83
N HIS A 246 -1.55 14.31 6.52
CA HIS A 246 -1.52 15.75 6.80
C HIS A 246 -1.46 15.95 8.31
N LEU A 247 -0.34 16.49 8.80
CA LEU A 247 -0.07 16.62 10.22
C LEU A 247 -0.01 18.11 10.60
N PRO A 248 -0.57 18.51 11.77
CA PRO A 248 -0.39 19.86 12.27
C PRO A 248 1.09 20.10 12.63
N VAL A 249 1.57 21.32 12.40
CA VAL A 249 2.88 21.79 12.88
C VAL A 249 2.63 22.71 14.07
N LYS A 250 3.27 22.45 15.20
CA LYS A 250 3.18 23.26 16.42
C LYS A 250 4.57 23.66 16.88
#